data_AF-A0A5D6YQ85-F1
#
_entry.id   AF-A0A5D6YQ85-F1
#
_cell.length_a   1.000
_cell.length_b   1.000
_cell.length_c   1.000
_cell.angle_alpha   90.00
_cell.angle_beta   90.00
_cell.angle_gamma   90.00
#
_symmetry.space_group_name_H-M   'P 1'
#
loop_
_entity.id
_entity.type
_entity.pdbx_description
1 polymer ?
#
loop_
_entity_poly.entity_id
_entity_poly.type
_entity_poly.pdbx_seq_one_letter_code
_entity_poly.pdbx_strand_id
1 'polypeptide(L)'
;MATAAAKSDMLRLYRRILTLHRAKLAPQMRVLGDQYVRDEFKRHKDAAPKFVPLFVREWEQYEQFMRQKQDRFGKELSAEEKALFDGEQQERLRSLQEAAETVGETLAGTSSATKR
;
A
#
# COMPACT_ATOMS: atom_id res chain seq x y z
N MET A 1 25.66 13.52 17.12
CA MET A 1 24.42 14.29 17.38
C MET A 1 23.79 14.65 16.05
N ALA A 2 22.56 14.19 15.74
CA ALA A 2 21.85 14.64 14.54
C ALA A 2 21.50 16.13 14.66
N THR A 3 21.81 16.91 13.62
CA THR A 3 21.59 18.37 13.58
C THR A 3 20.09 18.70 13.62
N ALA A 4 19.72 19.89 14.08
CA ALA A 4 18.31 20.32 14.16
C ALA A 4 17.61 20.28 12.78
N ALA A 5 18.36 20.53 11.69
CA ALA A 5 17.89 20.40 10.32
C ALA A 5 17.54 18.94 9.96
N ALA A 6 18.41 17.97 10.28
CA ALA A 6 18.13 16.56 10.03
C ALA A 6 16.89 16.05 10.78
N LYS A 7 16.63 16.57 11.98
CA LYS A 7 15.41 16.26 12.75
C LYS A 7 14.16 16.84 12.09
N SER A 8 14.22 18.07 11.58
CA SER A 8 13.07 18.68 10.90
C SER A 8 12.77 17.98 9.56
N ASP A 9 13.79 17.53 8.84
CA ASP A 9 13.64 16.73 7.62
C ASP A 9 12.98 15.38 7.90
N MET A 10 13.41 14.68 8.94
CA MET A 10 12.81 13.40 9.35
C MET A 10 11.32 13.56 9.73
N LEU A 11 10.97 14.64 10.45
CA LEU A 11 9.57 14.95 10.77
C LEU A 11 8.74 15.29 9.52
N ARG A 12 9.33 15.95 8.53
CA ARG A 12 8.67 16.22 7.24
C ARG A 12 8.40 14.93 6.47
N LEU A 13 9.37 14.02 6.39
CA LEU A 13 9.22 12.71 5.75
C LEU A 13 8.13 11.88 6.43
N TYR A 14 8.17 11.80 7.76
CA TYR A 14 7.14 11.12 8.56
C TYR A 14 5.72 11.62 8.27
N ARG A 15 5.50 12.94 8.27
CA ARG A 15 4.18 13.54 7.98
C ARG A 15 3.74 13.29 6.54
N ARG A 16 4.66 13.33 5.57
CA ARG A 16 4.37 13.03 4.16
C ARG A 16 3.87 11.60 4.00
N ILE A 17 4.57 10.62 4.58
CA ILE A 17 4.19 9.21 4.52
C ILE A 17 2.80 8.98 5.11
N LEU A 18 2.52 9.51 6.30
CA LEU A 18 1.19 9.37 6.89
C LEU A 18 0.11 10.04 6.05
N THR A 19 0.38 11.19 5.46
CA THR A 19 -0.55 11.84 4.52
C THR A 19 -0.84 10.93 3.32
N LEU A 20 0.19 10.29 2.75
CA LEU A 20 0.02 9.35 1.65
C LEU A 20 -0.77 8.11 2.07
N HIS A 21 -0.56 7.58 3.28
CA HIS A 21 -1.40 6.48 3.78
C HIS A 21 -2.87 6.87 3.79
N ARG A 22 -3.21 8.08 4.26
CA ARG A 22 -4.61 8.56 4.24
C ARG A 22 -5.18 8.66 2.84
N ALA A 23 -4.37 9.06 1.87
CA ALA A 23 -4.79 9.30 0.50
C ALA A 23 -4.81 8.03 -0.38
N LYS A 24 -3.99 7.02 -0.07
CA LYS A 24 -3.67 5.90 -0.97
C LYS A 24 -3.95 4.51 -0.40
N LEU A 25 -4.25 4.39 0.89
CA LEU A 25 -4.52 3.10 1.52
C LEU A 25 -5.97 3.03 2.01
N ALA A 26 -6.60 1.89 1.78
CA ALA A 26 -7.90 1.57 2.36
C ALA A 26 -7.83 1.62 3.91
N PRO A 27 -8.93 1.99 4.60
CA PRO A 27 -8.94 2.23 6.04
C PRO A 27 -8.33 1.10 6.88
N GLN A 28 -8.65 -0.16 6.57
CA GLN A 28 -8.13 -1.34 7.28
C GLN A 28 -6.61 -1.50 7.12
N MET A 29 -6.06 -1.16 5.96
CA MET A 29 -4.61 -1.23 5.70
C MET A 29 -3.87 -0.11 6.43
N ARG A 30 -4.51 1.04 6.62
CA ARG A 30 -3.92 2.18 7.34
C ARG A 30 -3.70 1.88 8.82
N VAL A 31 -4.56 1.08 9.46
CA VAL A 31 -4.41 0.76 10.89
C VAL A 31 -3.04 0.12 11.15
N LEU A 32 -2.69 -0.89 10.35
CA LEU A 32 -1.40 -1.57 10.47
C LEU A 32 -0.24 -0.68 9.97
N GLY A 33 -0.42 -0.03 8.81
CA GLY A 33 0.62 0.80 8.19
C GLY A 33 1.02 2.01 9.04
N ASP A 34 0.04 2.78 9.54
CA ASP A 34 0.30 3.97 10.36
C ASP A 34 0.99 3.60 11.67
N GLN A 35 0.63 2.46 12.27
CA GLN A 35 1.28 1.95 13.49
C GLN A 35 2.74 1.58 13.22
N TYR A 36 3.00 0.85 12.14
CA TYR A 36 4.36 0.45 11.75
C TYR A 36 5.26 1.67 11.52
N VAL A 37 4.79 2.68 10.77
CA VAL A 37 5.55 3.92 10.53
C VAL A 37 5.88 4.64 11.84
N ARG A 38 4.91 4.73 12.77
CA ARG A 38 5.14 5.35 14.09
C ARG A 38 6.24 4.64 14.86
N ASP A 39 6.19 3.32 14.90
CA ASP A 39 7.13 2.52 15.65
C ASP A 39 8.54 2.61 15.08
N GLU A 40 8.68 2.53 13.75
CA GLU A 40 9.98 2.60 13.10
C GLU A 40 10.66 3.97 13.25
N PHE A 41 9.92 5.07 13.07
CA PHE A 41 10.46 6.42 13.29
C PHE A 41 10.79 6.66 14.77
N LYS A 42 10.02 6.07 15.70
CA LYS A 42 10.33 6.14 17.13
C LYS A 42 11.62 5.38 17.46
N ARG A 43 11.80 4.16 16.93
CA ARG A 43 13.02 3.37 17.10
C ARG A 43 14.26 4.07 16.52
N HIS A 44 14.10 4.81 15.43
CA HIS A 44 15.20 5.48 14.74
C HIS A 44 15.49 6.90 15.22
N LYS A 45 14.70 7.43 16.16
CA LYS A 45 14.91 8.76 16.76
C LYS A 45 16.30 8.91 17.40
N ASP A 46 16.76 7.85 18.08
CA ASP A 46 18.02 7.81 18.82
C ASP A 46 19.01 6.78 18.23
N ALA A 47 18.81 6.39 16.97
CA ALA A 47 19.68 5.44 16.28
C ALA A 47 21.11 5.99 16.10
N ALA A 48 22.08 5.08 16.04
CA ALA A 48 23.47 5.45 15.80
C ALA A 48 23.61 6.22 14.46
N PRO A 49 24.40 7.31 14.39
CA PRO A 49 24.47 8.16 13.20
C PRO A 49 24.79 7.44 11.89
N LYS A 50 25.51 6.30 11.96
CA LYS A 50 25.84 5.48 10.79
C LYS A 50 24.63 4.83 10.11
N PHE A 51 23.53 4.62 10.83
CA PHE A 51 22.32 3.99 10.31
C PHE A 51 21.28 5.00 9.79
N VAL A 52 21.36 6.26 10.24
CA VAL A 52 20.39 7.31 9.87
C VAL A 52 20.33 7.58 8.36
N PRO A 53 21.46 7.69 7.61
CA PRO A 53 21.39 7.93 6.17
C PRO A 53 20.70 6.80 5.40
N LEU A 54 20.98 5.55 5.78
CA LEU A 54 20.34 4.38 5.17
C LEU A 54 18.84 4.39 5.46
N PHE A 55 18.45 4.63 6.72
CA PHE A 55 17.05 4.76 7.11
C PHE A 55 16.33 5.82 6.26
N VAL A 56 16.87 7.05 6.18
CA VAL A 56 16.22 8.13 5.41
C VAL A 56 16.04 7.73 3.94
N ARG A 57 17.08 7.14 3.32
CA ARG A 57 17.01 6.70 1.91
C ARG A 57 15.88 5.70 1.66
N GLU A 58 15.79 4.65 2.48
CA GLU A 58 14.75 3.62 2.30
C GLU A 58 13.34 4.20 2.50
N TRP A 59 13.18 5.12 3.44
CA TRP A 59 11.89 5.75 3.71
C TRP A 59 11.51 6.81 2.66
N GLU A 60 12.47 7.47 2.03
CA GLU A 60 12.23 8.32 0.86
C GLU A 60 11.80 7.49 -0.37
N GLN A 61 12.44 6.34 -0.59
CA GLN A 61 12.03 5.40 -1.64
C GLN A 61 10.60 4.86 -1.41
N TYR A 62 10.29 4.49 -0.16
CA TYR A 62 8.94 4.08 0.21
C TYR A 62 7.91 5.19 -0.03
N GLU A 63 8.25 6.43 0.33
CA GLU A 63 7.40 7.59 0.09
C GLU A 63 7.13 7.80 -1.41
N GLN A 64 8.17 7.69 -2.24
CA GLN A 64 8.06 7.79 -3.69
C GLN A 64 7.20 6.66 -4.28
N PHE A 65 7.40 5.42 -3.82
CA PHE A 65 6.58 4.28 -4.20
C PHE A 65 5.11 4.52 -3.85
N MET A 66 4.82 4.99 -2.63
CA MET A 66 3.45 5.29 -2.18
C MET A 66 2.80 6.44 -2.97
N ARG A 67 3.57 7.42 -3.44
CA ARG A 67 3.05 8.46 -4.36
C ARG A 67 2.60 7.87 -5.69
N GLN A 68 3.43 6.99 -6.25
CA GLN A 68 3.19 6.37 -7.55
C GLN A 68 2.14 5.24 -7.49
N LYS A 69 1.90 4.69 -6.30
CA LYS A 69 0.89 3.67 -6.07
C LYS A 69 -0.47 4.12 -6.62
N GLN A 70 -1.00 3.30 -7.51
CA GLN A 70 -2.35 3.42 -8.04
C GLN A 70 -3.28 2.53 -7.21
N ASP A 71 -4.56 2.91 -7.13
CA ASP A 71 -5.57 2.17 -6.36
C ASP A 71 -6.06 0.90 -7.08
N ARG A 72 -5.24 0.37 -7.99
CA ARG A 72 -5.47 -0.90 -8.67
C ARG A 72 -4.66 -1.98 -7.97
N PHE A 73 -5.33 -3.06 -7.62
CA PHE A 73 -4.66 -4.27 -7.18
C PHE A 73 -4.36 -5.12 -8.41
N GLY A 74 -3.09 -5.47 -8.60
CA GLY A 74 -2.64 -6.20 -9.79
C GLY A 74 -2.66 -5.37 -11.08
N LYS A 75 -2.42 -6.06 -12.19
CA LYS A 75 -2.58 -5.55 -13.56
C LYS A 75 -3.45 -6.54 -14.33
N GLU A 76 -4.20 -6.05 -15.30
CA GLU A 76 -4.83 -6.95 -16.26
C GLU A 76 -3.77 -7.71 -17.04
N LEU A 77 -4.02 -9.00 -17.27
CA LEU A 77 -3.16 -9.83 -18.09
C LEU A 77 -3.25 -9.38 -19.55
N SER A 78 -2.10 -9.23 -20.20
CA SER A 78 -2.02 -8.96 -21.63
C SER A 78 -2.58 -10.14 -22.43
N ALA A 79 -2.88 -9.92 -23.71
CA ALA A 79 -3.31 -11.00 -24.61
C ALA A 79 -2.24 -12.11 -24.72
N GLU A 80 -0.96 -11.72 -24.71
CA GLU A 80 0.17 -12.64 -24.73
C GLU A 80 0.25 -13.47 -23.44
N GLU A 81 0.08 -12.84 -22.28
CA GLU A 81 0.08 -13.53 -20.98
C GLU A 81 -1.09 -14.52 -20.87
N LYS A 82 -2.28 -14.16 -21.39
CA LYS A 82 -3.43 -15.06 -21.45
C LYS A 82 -3.22 -16.24 -22.40
N ALA A 83 -2.46 -16.05 -23.48
CA ALA A 83 -2.16 -17.10 -24.45
C ALA A 83 -1.16 -18.15 -23.93
N LEU A 84 -0.42 -17.84 -22.84
CA LEU A 84 0.44 -18.82 -22.16
C LEU A 84 -0.34 -19.88 -21.39
N PHE A 85 -1.63 -19.64 -21.11
CA PHE A 85 -2.49 -20.59 -20.42
C PHE A 85 -3.01 -21.66 -21.37
N ASP A 86 -2.98 -22.91 -20.91
CA ASP A 86 -3.69 -23.99 -21.58
C ASP A 86 -5.23 -23.82 -21.46
N GLY A 87 -5.98 -24.64 -22.20
CA GLY A 87 -7.45 -24.53 -22.25
C GLY A 87 -8.10 -24.68 -20.87
N GLU A 88 -7.60 -25.57 -20.01
CA GLU A 88 -8.14 -25.79 -18.69
C GLU A 88 -7.84 -24.61 -17.75
N GLN A 89 -6.63 -24.07 -17.81
CA GLN A 89 -6.23 -22.89 -17.06
C GLN A 89 -7.06 -21.66 -17.45
N GLN A 90 -7.37 -21.49 -18.74
CA GLN A 90 -8.25 -20.41 -19.21
C GLN A 90 -9.68 -20.56 -18.68
N GLU A 91 -10.22 -21.78 -18.66
CA GLU A 91 -11.56 -22.04 -18.10
C GLU A 91 -11.61 -21.79 -16.59
N ARG A 92 -10.62 -22.27 -15.84
CA ARG A 92 -10.50 -22.00 -14.40
C ARG A 92 -10.39 -20.50 -14.11
N LEU A 93 -9.61 -19.77 -14.90
CA LEU A 93 -9.47 -18.32 -14.76
C LEU A 93 -10.81 -17.61 -14.99
N ARG A 94 -11.57 -17.99 -16.03
CA ARG A 94 -12.91 -17.43 -16.28
C ARG A 94 -13.86 -17.71 -15.11
N SER A 95 -13.90 -18.95 -14.62
CA SER A 95 -14.73 -19.32 -13.47
C SER A 95 -14.38 -18.52 -12.21
N LEU A 96 -13.08 -18.28 -11.95
CA LEU A 96 -12.63 -17.45 -10.84
C LEU A 96 -13.06 -15.99 -10.99
N GLN A 97 -13.03 -15.44 -12.22
CA GLN A 97 -13.48 -14.07 -12.50
C GLN A 97 -14.98 -13.92 -12.23
N GLU A 98 -15.81 -14.83 -12.75
CA GLU A 98 -17.26 -14.84 -12.52
C GLU A 98 -17.61 -14.98 -11.03
N ALA A 99 -16.90 -15.86 -10.31
CA ALA A 99 -17.09 -16.02 -8.87
C ALA A 99 -16.74 -14.73 -8.10
N ALA A 100 -15.64 -14.05 -8.48
CA ALA A 100 -15.23 -12.80 -7.87
C ALA A 100 -16.24 -11.67 -8.13
N GLU A 101 -16.79 -11.57 -9.34
CA GLU A 101 -17.85 -10.62 -9.69
C GLU A 101 -19.11 -10.85 -8.84
N THR A 102 -19.56 -12.10 -8.75
CA THR A 102 -20.73 -12.49 -7.94
C THR A 102 -20.56 -12.11 -6.46
N VAL A 103 -19.37 -12.34 -5.89
CA VAL A 103 -19.04 -11.93 -4.52
C VAL A 103 -19.05 -10.41 -4.40
N GLY A 104 -18.48 -9.69 -5.37
CA GLY A 104 -18.50 -8.23 -5.42
C GLY A 104 -19.92 -7.66 -5.42
N GLU A 105 -20.81 -8.20 -6.25
CA GLU A 105 -22.23 -7.80 -6.32
C GLU A 105 -22.97 -8.07 -5.01
N THR A 106 -22.73 -9.23 -4.39
CA THR A 106 -23.35 -9.59 -3.10
C THR A 106 -22.94 -8.63 -1.98
N LEU A 107 -21.67 -8.26 -1.93
CA LEU A 107 -21.13 -7.28 -0.97
C LEU A 107 -21.65 -5.86 -1.25
N ALA A 108 -21.85 -5.50 -2.52
CA ALA A 108 -22.42 -4.20 -2.90
C ALA A 108 -23.92 -4.10 -2.57
N GLY A 109 -24.70 -5.16 -2.81
CA GLY A 109 -26.14 -5.22 -2.55
C GLY A 109 -26.51 -5.19 -1.07
N THR A 110 -25.72 -5.87 -0.23
CA THR A 110 -25.89 -5.87 1.24
C THR A 110 -25.63 -4.50 1.88
N SER A 111 -24.76 -3.67 1.28
CA SER A 111 -24.52 -2.29 1.69
C SER A 111 -25.76 -1.39 1.51
N SER A 112 -26.61 -1.67 0.53
CA SER A 112 -27.86 -0.92 0.28
C SER A 112 -29.00 -1.30 1.24
N ALA A 113 -28.99 -2.53 1.79
CA ALA A 113 -30.04 -3.02 2.68
C ALA A 113 -29.92 -2.50 4.14
N THR A 114 -28.73 -2.05 4.56
CA THR A 114 -28.48 -1.58 5.94
C THR A 114 -28.82 -0.11 6.16
N LYS A 115 -29.30 0.60 5.11
CA LYS A 115 -29.75 1.99 5.20
C LYS A 115 -31.28 2.07 5.28
N ARG A 116 -31.87 1.59 6.37
CA ARG A 116 -33.23 1.94 6.80
C ARG A 116 -33.25 2.22 8.29
#